data_AF-A0A3D5THY9-F1
#
_entry.id   AF-A0A3D5THY9-F1
#
_cell.length_a   1.000
_cell.length_b   1.000
_cell.length_c   1.000
_cell.angle_alpha   90.00
_cell.angle_beta   90.00
_cell.angle_gamma   90.00
#
_symmetry.space_group_name_H-M   'P 1'
#
loop_
_entity.id
_entity.type
_entity.pdbx_description
1 polymer ?
#
loop_
_entity_poly.entity_id
_entity_poly.type
_entity_poly.pdbx_seq_one_letter_code
_entity_poly.pdbx_strand_id
1 'polypeptide(L)'
;MPNVNTVVTPGEVVDVVVTEQGIAVNPRRPDLKEKIEAAGLHVFTIEQLQQRAEVLVGVPEPIRYKDRIVGVVMYRDNTIIDVVHEIDEDA
;
A
#
# COMPACT_ATOMS: atom_id res chain seq x y z
N MET A 1 -0.88 -5.44 -6.35
CA MET A 1 -2.05 -5.61 -5.45
C MET A 1 -2.78 -4.28 -5.27
N PRO A 2 -4.10 -4.25 -5.45
CA PRO A 2 -4.91 -3.04 -5.29
C PRO A 2 -5.21 -2.67 -3.83
N ASN A 3 -5.18 -3.64 -2.91
CA ASN A 3 -5.38 -3.45 -1.47
C ASN A 3 -4.32 -4.24 -0.70
N VAL A 4 -3.98 -3.77 0.50
CA VAL A 4 -3.14 -4.51 1.46
C VAL A 4 -4.01 -5.43 2.32
N ASN A 5 -3.42 -6.50 2.86
CA ASN A 5 -4.15 -7.40 3.76
C ASN A 5 -4.34 -6.83 5.18
N THR A 6 -3.48 -5.88 5.57
CA THR A 6 -3.54 -5.26 6.90
C THR A 6 -3.02 -3.83 6.82
N VAL A 7 -3.85 -2.88 7.23
CA VAL A 7 -3.50 -1.46 7.33
C VAL A 7 -2.91 -1.19 8.71
N VAL A 8 -1.60 -0.94 8.75
CA VAL A 8 -0.90 -0.52 9.97
C VAL A 8 -0.66 1.00 9.97
N THR A 9 -0.33 1.56 8.80
CA THR A 9 -0.13 3.00 8.61
C THR A 9 -1.08 3.47 7.51
N PRO A 10 -2.01 4.39 7.82
CA PRO A 10 -2.88 5.00 6.82
C PRO A 10 -2.07 5.64 5.68
N GLY A 11 -2.51 5.44 4.43
CA GLY A 11 -1.82 6.01 3.27
C GLY A 11 -1.77 7.54 3.26
N GLU A 12 -2.66 8.21 4.01
CA GLU A 12 -2.68 9.67 4.12
C GLU A 12 -1.45 10.27 4.81
N VAL A 13 -0.71 9.48 5.61
CA VAL A 13 0.53 9.91 6.27
C VAL A 13 1.80 9.39 5.57
N VAL A 14 1.65 8.69 4.43
CA VAL A 14 2.75 8.24 3.59
C VAL A 14 2.91 9.21 2.43
N ASP A 15 3.99 9.97 2.42
CA ASP A 15 4.20 11.03 1.43
C ASP A 15 4.78 10.51 0.10
N VAL A 16 5.75 9.60 0.13
CA VAL A 16 6.50 9.14 -1.04
C VAL A 16 6.85 7.66 -0.91
N VAL A 17 6.70 6.91 -2.01
CA VAL A 17 7.18 5.53 -2.17
C VAL A 17 8.30 5.53 -3.22
N VAL A 18 9.42 4.89 -2.89
CA VAL A 18 10.59 4.78 -3.79
C VAL A 18 10.93 3.31 -3.97
N THR A 19 11.07 2.88 -5.22
CA THR A 19 11.44 1.52 -5.63
C THR A 19 12.43 1.58 -6.80
N GLU A 20 13.05 0.47 -7.20
CA GLU A 20 13.82 0.47 -8.46
C GLU A 20 12.96 0.71 -9.71
N GLN A 21 11.64 0.50 -9.61
CA GLN A 21 10.68 0.73 -10.70
C GLN A 21 10.23 2.19 -10.81
N GLY A 22 10.59 3.04 -9.85
CA GLY A 22 10.30 4.47 -9.86
C GLY A 22 9.87 5.04 -8.51
N ILE A 23 9.55 6.34 -8.54
CA ILE A 23 9.07 7.13 -7.40
C ILE A 23 7.60 7.42 -7.59
N ALA A 24 6.77 7.17 -6.58
CA ALA A 24 5.39 7.64 -6.52
C ALA A 24 5.22 8.62 -5.36
N VAL A 25 4.68 9.80 -5.66
CA VAL A 25 4.38 10.84 -4.66
C VAL A 25 2.89 10.83 -4.38
N ASN A 26 2.52 10.87 -3.11
CA ASN A 26 1.13 10.95 -2.70
C ASN A 26 0.47 12.21 -3.30
N PRO A 27 -0.70 12.11 -3.98
CA PRO A 27 -1.39 13.26 -4.55
C PRO A 27 -1.70 14.39 -3.55
N ARG A 28 -1.73 14.08 -2.25
CA ARG A 28 -1.87 15.07 -1.16
C ARG A 28 -0.65 15.97 -0.96
N ARG A 29 0.48 15.67 -1.63
CA ARG A 29 1.77 16.36 -1.53
C ARG A 29 2.28 16.88 -2.89
N PRO A 30 1.51 17.76 -3.57
CA PRO A 30 1.95 18.34 -4.84
C PRO A 30 3.28 19.10 -4.71
N ASP A 31 3.54 19.69 -3.54
CA ASP A 31 4.79 20.39 -3.21
C ASP A 31 6.04 19.49 -3.32
N LEU A 32 5.91 18.21 -2.97
CA LEU A 32 7.00 17.25 -3.09
C LEU A 32 7.16 16.77 -4.53
N LYS A 33 6.05 16.54 -5.22
CA LYS A 33 6.07 16.14 -6.63
C LYS A 33 6.83 17.16 -7.48
N GLU A 34 6.49 18.45 -7.34
CA GLU A 34 7.15 19.53 -8.07
C GLU A 34 8.66 19.59 -7.80
N LYS A 35 9.08 19.46 -6.52
CA LYS A 35 10.51 19.47 -6.16
C LYS A 35 11.27 18.29 -6.75
N ILE A 36 10.67 17.11 -6.76
CA ILE A 36 11.28 15.89 -7.28
C ILE A 36 11.40 15.97 -8.81
N GLU A 37 10.35 16.42 -9.50
CA GLU A 37 10.37 16.63 -10.95
C GLU A 37 11.37 17.73 -11.35
N ALA A 38 11.46 18.83 -10.59
CA ALA A 38 12.43 19.89 -10.81
C ALA A 38 13.89 19.43 -10.60
N ALA A 39 14.11 18.39 -9.77
CA ALA A 39 15.40 17.74 -9.59
C ALA A 39 15.76 16.77 -10.74
N GLY A 40 14.90 16.66 -11.77
CA GLY A 40 15.12 15.79 -12.93
C GLY A 40 14.75 14.32 -12.69
N LEU A 41 14.04 14.02 -11.60
CA LEU A 41 13.59 12.67 -11.29
C LEU A 41 12.17 12.45 -11.83
N HIS A 42 11.95 11.29 -12.43
CA HIS A 42 10.64 10.95 -12.99
C HIS A 42 9.71 10.39 -11.91
N VAL A 43 8.50 10.96 -11.81
CA VAL A 43 7.45 10.56 -10.86
C VAL A 43 6.35 9.80 -11.59
N PHE A 44 5.90 8.72 -10.97
CA PHE A 44 4.77 7.89 -11.39
C PHE A 44 3.59 8.05 -10.44
N THR A 45 2.43 7.60 -10.89
CA THR A 45 1.30 7.29 -10.00
C THR A 45 1.57 5.97 -9.26
N ILE A 46 0.96 5.77 -8.10
CA ILE A 46 1.12 4.52 -7.35
C ILE A 46 0.49 3.34 -8.11
N GLU A 47 -0.57 3.61 -8.88
CA GLU A 47 -1.24 2.65 -9.77
C GLU A 47 -0.31 2.18 -10.90
N GLN A 48 0.49 3.07 -11.48
CA GLN A 48 1.49 2.67 -12.48
C GLN A 48 2.56 1.74 -11.90
N LEU A 49 3.01 2.00 -10.67
CA LEU A 49 3.96 1.10 -9.99
C LEU A 49 3.31 -0.26 -9.65
N GLN A 50 2.05 -0.26 -9.23
CA GLN A 50 1.29 -1.49 -8.99
C GLN A 50 1.07 -2.31 -10.27
N GLN A 51 0.71 -1.68 -11.39
CA GLN A 51 0.57 -2.36 -12.68
C GLN A 51 1.89 -2.95 -13.15
N ARG A 52 3.00 -2.24 -12.99
CA ARG A 52 4.34 -2.77 -13.31
C ARG A 52 4.67 -4.01 -12.49
N ALA A 53 4.35 -4.02 -11.20
CA ALA A 53 4.54 -5.20 -10.36
C ALA A 53 3.70 -6.38 -10.88
N GLU A 54 2.44 -6.17 -11.25
CA GLU A 54 1.57 -7.24 -11.79
C GLU A 54 2.01 -7.74 -13.17
N VAL A 55 2.62 -6.90 -14.00
CA VAL A 55 3.26 -7.36 -15.25
C VAL A 55 4.42 -8.30 -14.97
N LEU A 56 5.17 -8.09 -13.88
CA LEU A 56 6.35 -8.90 -13.54
C LEU A 56 6.00 -10.25 -12.90
N VAL A 57 5.02 -10.28 -11.99
CA VAL A 57 4.72 -11.48 -11.17
C VAL A 57 3.30 -12.01 -11.34
N GLY A 58 2.47 -11.36 -12.14
CA GLY A 58 1.05 -11.68 -12.27
C GLY A 58 0.19 -11.10 -11.14
N VAL A 59 -1.11 -11.39 -11.22
CA VAL A 59 -2.06 -11.06 -10.15
C VAL A 59 -2.04 -12.20 -9.13
N PRO A 60 -1.80 -11.91 -7.83
CA PRO A 60 -1.75 -12.94 -6.81
C PRO A 60 -3.12 -13.58 -6.60
N GLU A 61 -3.14 -14.88 -6.30
CA GLU A 61 -4.35 -15.57 -5.86
C GLU A 61 -4.80 -15.01 -4.49
N PRO A 62 -6.10 -14.70 -4.29
CA PRO A 62 -6.58 -14.21 -3.02
C PRO A 62 -6.42 -15.23 -1.89
N ILE A 63 -5.96 -14.77 -0.73
CA ILE A 63 -5.93 -15.58 0.50
C ILE A 63 -7.37 -15.76 1.00
N ARG A 64 -7.74 -16.99 1.38
CA ARG A 64 -9.02 -17.25 2.04
C ARG A 64 -8.88 -17.06 3.55
N TYR A 65 -9.84 -16.35 4.12
CA TYR A 65 -9.92 -16.04 5.55
C TYR A 65 -11.21 -16.58 6.14
N LYS A 66 -11.16 -16.97 7.41
CA LYS A 66 -12.34 -17.30 8.23
C LYS A 66 -12.82 -16.07 8.98
N ASP A 67 -14.02 -16.14 9.56
CA ASP A 67 -14.63 -15.01 10.30
C ASP A 67 -13.95 -14.70 11.64
N ARG A 68 -13.11 -15.60 12.16
CA ARG A 68 -12.48 -15.41 13.48
C ARG A 68 -11.42 -14.32 13.42
N ILE A 69 -11.60 -13.27 14.21
CA ILE A 69 -10.58 -12.25 14.46
C ILE A 69 -9.49 -12.82 15.37
N VAL A 70 -8.24 -12.77 14.92
CA VAL A 70 -7.05 -13.24 15.64
C VAL A 70 -6.15 -12.10 16.10
N GLY A 71 -6.39 -10.88 15.64
CA GLY A 71 -5.67 -9.68 16.07
C GLY A 71 -6.43 -8.39 15.80
N VAL A 72 -6.19 -7.37 16.62
CA VAL A 72 -6.77 -6.03 16.47
C VAL A 72 -5.63 -5.04 16.24
N VAL A 73 -5.73 -4.22 15.21
CA VAL A 73 -4.73 -3.20 14.87
C VAL A 73 -5.20 -1.86 15.40
N MET A 74 -4.55 -1.41 16.48
CA MET A 74 -4.77 -0.09 17.06
C MET A 74 -3.78 0.92 16.50
N TYR A 75 -4.28 2.10 16.14
CA TYR A 75 -3.46 3.22 15.74
C TYR A 75 -2.95 3.99 16.96
N ARG A 76 -2.05 4.96 16.71
CA ARG A 76 -1.35 5.73 17.77
C ARG A 76 -2.26 6.53 18.70
N ASP A 77 -3.48 6.80 18.27
CA ASP A 77 -4.51 7.51 19.03
C ASP A 77 -5.50 6.56 19.74
N ASN A 78 -5.16 5.27 19.80
CA ASN A 78 -5.96 4.17 20.35
C ASN A 78 -7.26 3.87 19.57
N THR A 79 -7.47 4.43 18.38
CA THR A 79 -8.55 4.00 17.50
C THR A 79 -8.20 2.65 16.87
N ILE A 80 -9.22 1.82 16.61
CA ILE A 80 -9.05 0.57 15.85
C ILE A 80 -9.12 0.93 14.37
N ILE A 81 -8.06 0.63 13.62
CA ILE A 81 -7.97 0.94 12.19
C ILE A 81 -8.09 -0.30 11.31
N ASP A 82 -7.85 -1.49 11.87
CA ASP A 82 -7.98 -2.75 11.14
C ASP A 82 -8.08 -3.95 12.10
N VAL A 83 -8.41 -5.12 11.56
CA VAL A 83 -8.42 -6.41 12.27
C VAL A 83 -7.77 -7.49 11.40
N VAL A 84 -7.10 -8.45 12.03
CA VAL A 84 -6.51 -9.61 11.35
C VAL A 84 -7.42 -10.81 11.53
N HIS A 85 -7.81 -11.44 10.42
CA HIS A 85 -8.65 -12.63 10.39
C HIS A 85 -7.80 -13.90 10.32
N GLU A 86 -8.30 -15.00 10.88
CA GLU A 86 -7.69 -16.32 10.77
C GLU A 86 -7.60 -16.76 9.30
N ILE A 87 -6.45 -17.32 8.91
CA ILE A 87 -6.26 -17.89 7.57
C ILE A 87 -6.95 -19.25 7.49
N ASP A 88 -7.58 -19.53 6.35
CA ASP A 88 -8.09 -20.86 6.06
C ASP A 88 -6.98 -21.74 5.46
N GLU A 89 -6.36 -22.60 6.28
CA GLU A 89 -5.25 -23.47 5.88
C GLU A 89 -5.68 -24.63 4.95
N ASP A 90 -6.98 -24.94 4.89
CA ASP A 90 -7.55 -26.03 4.10
C ASP A 90 -8.07 -25.57 2.71
N ALA A 91 -7.83 -24.31 2.35
CA ALA A 91 -8.37 -23.63 1.17
C ALA A 91 -7.69 -23.96 -0.16
#